data_AF-A0A670KFH4-F1
#
_entry.id   AF-A0A670KFH4-F1
#
_cell.length_a   1.000
_cell.length_b   1.000
_cell.length_c   1.000
_cell.angle_alpha   90.00
_cell.angle_beta   90.00
_cell.angle_gamma   90.00
#
_symmetry.space_group_name_H-M   'P 1'
#
loop_
_entity.id
_entity.type
_entity.pdbx_description
1 polymer ?
#
loop_
_entity_poly.entity_id
_entity_poly.type
_entity_poly.pdbx_seq_one_letter_code
_entity_poly.pdbx_strand_id
1 'polypeptide(L)'
;MVVRIDVNKDALTKGLSVIGFLASCNFQLTRWYSRCTLQNSGPNITVCLKVCMKDAVSKLQACNGQLPARLIVYRDSIGDGHMKMVVNFEVPQILSAPDESLQNPLVGTVIDTEATRPEWYDFFLSSQLAHQGTVNPTYYNMVYDDNGFKPDHIQHLTYKMCHSDPCDVPAPCQYANKLTFLVGQSIHREPSLALADKLFYL
;
A
#
# COMPACT_ATOMS: atom_id res chain seq x y z
N MET A 1 -6.11 12.02 -8.59
CA MET A 1 -4.97 12.94 -8.51
C MET A 1 -3.69 12.12 -8.52
N VAL A 2 -2.77 12.49 -9.40
CA VAL A 2 -1.47 11.83 -9.55
C VAL A 2 -0.40 12.75 -8.99
N VAL A 3 0.48 12.20 -8.15
CA VAL A 3 1.56 12.92 -7.48
C VAL A 3 2.89 12.24 -7.80
N ARG A 4 3.94 13.01 -8.05
CA ARG A 4 5.32 12.53 -8.14
C ARG A 4 6.16 13.22 -7.07
N ILE A 5 6.93 12.44 -6.32
CA ILE A 5 7.87 12.92 -5.31
C ILE A 5 9.26 12.37 -5.64
N ASP A 6 10.22 13.27 -5.80
CA ASP A 6 11.62 12.94 -6.05
C ASP A 6 12.52 13.67 -5.07
N VAL A 7 13.66 13.06 -4.75
CA VAL A 7 14.65 13.61 -3.82
C VAL A 7 16.03 13.48 -4.44
N ASN A 8 16.69 14.61 -4.63
CA ASN A 8 18.05 14.68 -5.16
C ASN A 8 18.98 15.37 -4.16
N LYS A 9 20.29 15.13 -4.26
CA LYS A 9 21.29 15.86 -3.45
C LYS A 9 21.59 17.20 -4.09
N ASP A 10 21.75 18.24 -3.27
CA ASP A 10 22.18 19.53 -3.76
C ASP A 10 23.63 19.45 -4.25
N ALA A 11 23.90 20.04 -5.41
CA ALA A 11 25.22 19.97 -6.04
C ALA A 11 26.26 20.89 -5.36
N LEU A 12 25.80 21.95 -4.70
CA LEU A 12 26.67 23.00 -4.14
C LEU A 12 26.89 22.80 -2.64
N THR A 13 25.86 22.35 -1.92
CA THR A 13 25.84 22.25 -0.47
C THR A 13 25.86 20.79 -0.04
N LYS A 14 27.03 20.33 0.41
CA LYS A 14 27.19 18.96 0.89
C LYS A 14 26.26 18.70 2.09
N GLY A 15 25.45 17.66 1.99
CA GLY A 15 24.48 17.31 3.02
C GLY A 15 23.18 18.11 2.95
N LEU A 16 22.89 18.78 1.83
CA LEU A 16 21.58 19.30 1.52
C LEU A 16 20.91 18.41 0.46
N SER A 17 19.60 18.27 0.55
CA SER A 17 18.77 17.50 -0.36
C SER A 17 17.59 18.36 -0.83
N VAL A 18 17.28 18.23 -2.11
CA VAL A 18 16.23 18.91 -2.82
C VAL A 18 15.07 17.94 -2.98
N ILE A 19 13.91 18.28 -2.44
CA ILE A 19 12.69 17.48 -2.54
C ILE A 19 11.78 18.15 -3.56
N GLY A 20 11.56 17.48 -4.68
CA GLY A 20 10.62 17.89 -5.72
C GLY A 20 9.26 17.23 -5.51
N PHE A 21 8.20 18.04 -5.50
CA PHE A 21 6.82 17.60 -5.42
C PHE A 21 6.04 18.10 -6.63
N LEU A 22 5.39 17.19 -7.36
CA LEU A 22 4.57 17.48 -8.53
C LEU A 22 3.21 16.82 -8.37
N ALA A 23 2.13 17.52 -8.72
CA ALA A 23 0.77 16.98 -8.62
C ALA A 23 -0.13 17.45 -9.77
N SER A 24 -1.01 16.57 -10.24
CA SER A 24 -2.01 16.90 -11.27
C SER A 24 -3.05 17.89 -10.75
N CYS A 25 -3.36 18.94 -11.53
CA CYS A 25 -4.35 19.98 -11.20
C CYS A 25 -5.70 19.82 -11.92
N ASN A 26 -5.82 18.86 -12.84
CA ASN A 26 -7.05 18.59 -13.58
C ASN A 26 -7.16 17.11 -13.97
N PHE A 27 -8.38 16.66 -14.25
CA PHE A 27 -8.65 15.25 -14.54
C PHE A 27 -8.03 14.75 -15.85
N GLN A 28 -7.75 15.65 -16.80
CA GLN A 28 -7.08 15.32 -18.07
C GLN A 28 -5.56 15.15 -17.92
N LEU A 29 -4.99 15.36 -16.72
CA LEU A 29 -3.55 15.27 -16.44
C LEU A 29 -2.66 16.17 -17.31
N THR A 30 -3.21 17.30 -17.77
CA THR A 30 -2.49 18.26 -18.63
C THR A 30 -1.92 19.46 -17.87
N ARG A 31 -2.33 19.66 -16.60
CA ARG A 31 -1.89 20.78 -15.76
C ARG A 31 -1.28 20.23 -14.47
N TRP A 32 -0.19 20.85 -14.03
CA TRP A 32 0.60 20.38 -12.90
C TRP A 32 0.87 21.51 -11.89
N TYR A 33 0.76 21.19 -10.61
CA TYR A 33 1.25 21.98 -9.48
C TYR A 33 2.61 21.44 -9.09
N SER A 34 3.60 22.32 -8.95
CA SER A 34 4.97 21.95 -8.58
C SER A 34 5.43 22.74 -7.38
N ARG A 35 6.12 22.09 -6.46
CA ARG A 35 6.80 22.73 -5.34
C ARG A 35 8.14 22.04 -5.08
N CYS A 36 9.11 22.83 -4.65
CA CYS A 36 10.43 22.35 -4.30
C CYS A 36 10.77 22.82 -2.88
N THR A 37 11.37 21.95 -2.09
CA THR A 37 11.84 22.29 -0.74
C THR A 37 13.27 21.79 -0.54
N LEU A 38 14.10 22.64 0.05
CA LEU A 38 15.48 22.33 0.41
C LEU A 38 15.51 21.85 1.85
N GLN A 39 16.26 20.78 2.11
CA GLN A 39 16.35 20.21 3.43
C GLN A 39 17.74 19.64 3.70
N ASN A 40 18.28 19.90 4.89
CA ASN A 40 19.50 19.24 5.34
C ASN A 40 19.27 17.73 5.45
N SER A 41 20.21 16.94 4.94
CA SER A 41 20.24 15.48 4.93
C SER A 41 20.17 14.94 6.36
N GLY A 42 18.95 14.82 6.85
CA GLY A 42 18.57 14.24 8.12
C GLY A 42 17.24 13.50 7.95
N PRO A 43 16.84 12.68 8.93
CA PRO A 43 15.74 11.73 8.78
C PRO A 43 14.33 12.33 8.67
N ASN A 44 14.20 13.66 8.68
CA ASN A 44 12.91 14.35 8.81
C ASN A 44 12.43 15.00 7.51
N ILE A 45 12.32 14.23 6.41
CA ILE A 45 11.57 14.58 5.17
C ILE A 45 10.08 14.98 5.44
N THR A 46 9.70 14.98 6.72
CA THR A 46 8.38 14.77 7.25
C THR A 46 7.54 15.98 7.61
N VAL A 47 7.95 17.19 7.22
CA VAL A 47 7.10 18.37 7.44
C VAL A 47 6.65 18.95 6.09
N CYS A 48 7.51 18.89 5.09
CA CYS A 48 7.25 19.52 3.80
C CYS A 48 6.18 18.77 2.98
N LEU A 49 6.16 17.43 3.03
CA LEU A 49 5.23 16.63 2.22
C LEU A 49 3.78 16.91 2.56
N LYS A 50 3.44 17.01 3.85
CA LYS A 50 2.08 17.36 4.29
C LYS A 50 1.62 18.70 3.73
N VAL A 51 2.49 19.72 3.78
CA VAL A 51 2.17 21.06 3.28
C VAL A 51 2.01 21.04 1.75
N CYS A 52 2.95 20.42 1.03
CA CYS A 52 2.87 20.27 -0.42
C CYS A 52 1.58 19.58 -0.86
N MET A 53 1.18 18.53 -0.14
CA MET A 53 -0.02 17.78 -0.44
C MET A 53 -1.30 18.59 -0.15
N LYS A 54 -1.36 19.32 0.97
CA LYS A 54 -2.49 20.21 1.29
C LYS A 54 -2.69 21.28 0.22
N ASP A 55 -1.62 21.92 -0.20
CA ASP A 55 -1.67 22.96 -1.22
C ASP A 55 -2.11 22.38 -2.57
N ALA A 56 -1.64 21.19 -2.92
CA ALA A 56 -1.99 20.52 -4.17
C ALA A 56 -3.46 20.08 -4.21
N VAL A 57 -4.00 19.56 -3.11
CA VAL A 57 -5.43 19.23 -2.97
C VAL A 57 -6.28 20.48 -3.07
N SER A 58 -5.91 21.54 -2.34
CA SER A 58 -6.59 22.84 -2.40
C SER A 58 -6.57 23.41 -3.82
N LYS A 59 -5.47 23.23 -4.56
CA LYS A 59 -5.36 23.67 -5.95
C LYS A 59 -6.27 22.87 -6.88
N LEU A 60 -6.34 21.55 -6.70
CA LEU A 60 -7.25 20.69 -7.47
C LEU A 60 -8.71 21.08 -7.22
N GLN A 61 -9.08 21.29 -5.95
CA GLN A 61 -10.42 21.71 -5.57
C GLN A 61 -10.78 23.08 -6.14
N ALA A 62 -9.87 24.05 -6.07
CA ALA A 62 -10.08 25.37 -6.65
C ALA A 62 -10.24 25.34 -8.18
N CYS A 63 -9.57 24.40 -8.88
CA CYS A 63 -9.63 24.31 -10.34
C CYS A 63 -10.83 23.49 -10.85
N ASN A 64 -11.29 22.48 -10.10
CA ASN A 64 -12.29 21.51 -10.59
C ASN A 64 -13.56 21.45 -9.72
N GLY A 65 -13.63 22.22 -8.62
CA GLY A 65 -14.74 22.21 -7.67
C GLY A 65 -14.87 20.93 -6.83
N GLN A 66 -13.91 20.00 -6.94
CA GLN A 66 -13.98 18.68 -6.34
C GLN A 66 -12.65 18.27 -5.72
N LEU A 67 -12.74 17.52 -4.62
CA LEU A 67 -11.61 16.84 -4.00
C LEU A 67 -11.22 15.59 -4.82
N PRO A 68 -9.96 15.13 -4.69
CA PRO A 68 -9.53 13.95 -5.43
C PRO A 68 -10.20 12.68 -4.89
N ALA A 69 -10.98 11.99 -5.73
CA ALA A 69 -11.60 10.71 -5.36
C ALA A 69 -10.59 9.55 -5.21
N ARG A 70 -9.43 9.64 -5.89
CA ARG A 70 -8.33 8.67 -5.83
C ARG A 70 -7.00 9.40 -5.83
N LEU A 71 -6.05 8.88 -5.07
CA LEU A 71 -4.68 9.41 -4.98
C LEU A 71 -3.69 8.33 -5.43
N ILE A 72 -2.85 8.66 -6.41
CA ILE A 72 -1.74 7.81 -6.88
C ILE A 72 -0.46 8.59 -6.65
N VAL A 73 0.52 7.98 -5.97
CA VAL A 73 1.80 8.63 -5.63
C VAL A 73 2.95 7.81 -6.19
N TYR A 74 3.69 8.38 -7.13
CA TYR A 74 4.95 7.85 -7.62
C TYR A 74 6.10 8.44 -6.79
N ARG A 75 6.79 7.60 -6.04
CA ARG A 75 7.94 7.99 -5.21
C ARG A 75 9.21 7.37 -5.78
N ASP A 76 10.10 8.21 -6.28
CA ASP A 76 11.35 7.81 -6.95
C ASP A 76 12.53 7.75 -5.97
N SER A 77 13.64 7.13 -6.32
CA SER A 77 14.90 7.24 -5.54
C SER A 77 14.85 6.66 -4.10
N ILE A 78 14.09 5.59 -3.84
CA ILE A 78 14.12 4.87 -2.55
C ILE A 78 15.00 3.62 -2.67
N GLY A 79 16.14 3.60 -1.96
CA GLY A 79 16.89 2.36 -1.75
C GLY A 79 16.24 1.48 -0.67
N ASP A 80 16.39 0.16 -0.74
CA ASP A 80 15.71 -0.83 0.12
C ASP A 80 15.76 -0.52 1.62
N GLY A 81 16.86 0.04 2.11
CA GLY A 81 17.04 0.42 3.52
C GLY A 81 16.15 1.57 4.01
N HIS A 82 15.52 2.33 3.10
CA HIS A 82 14.68 3.49 3.42
C HIS A 82 13.18 3.20 3.34
N MET A 83 12.77 1.98 2.96
CA MET A 83 11.35 1.62 2.83
C MET A 83 10.56 1.82 4.13
N LYS A 84 11.13 1.41 5.26
CA LYS A 84 10.52 1.62 6.59
C LYS A 84 10.32 3.09 6.91
N MET A 85 11.22 3.96 6.45
CA MET A 85 11.07 5.40 6.65
C MET A 85 9.87 5.92 5.85
N VAL A 86 9.77 5.56 4.57
CA VAL A 86 8.66 5.98 3.70
C VAL A 86 7.32 5.58 4.30
N VAL A 87 7.18 4.32 4.72
CA VAL A 87 5.94 3.79 5.30
C VAL A 87 5.60 4.46 6.64
N ASN A 88 6.56 4.58 7.55
CA ASN A 88 6.28 5.07 8.90
C ASN A 88 6.15 6.60 8.98
N PHE A 89 6.74 7.32 8.02
CA PHE A 89 6.93 8.75 8.12
C PHE A 89 6.33 9.52 6.95
N GLU A 90 6.59 9.15 5.68
CA GLU A 90 6.06 9.88 4.51
C GLU A 90 4.58 9.61 4.27
N VAL A 91 4.17 8.33 4.26
CA VAL A 91 2.78 7.92 3.97
C VAL A 91 1.76 8.58 4.92
N PRO A 92 1.95 8.61 6.25
CA PRO A 92 0.99 9.25 7.15
C PRO A 92 0.79 10.75 6.89
N GLN A 93 1.79 11.45 6.38
CA GLN A 93 1.66 12.88 6.05
C GLN A 93 0.89 13.12 4.76
N ILE A 94 1.13 12.30 3.75
CA ILE A 94 0.42 12.38 2.48
C ILE A 94 -1.05 12.08 2.71
N LEU A 95 -1.35 11.10 3.58
CA LEU A 95 -2.71 10.72 3.94
C LEU A 95 -3.39 11.71 4.89
N SER A 96 -2.65 12.37 5.79
CA SER A 96 -3.21 13.38 6.70
C SER A 96 -3.34 14.78 6.09
N ALA A 97 -3.04 14.93 4.80
CA ALA A 97 -3.10 16.21 4.11
C ALA A 97 -4.48 16.53 3.49
N PRO A 98 -5.17 15.61 2.81
CA PRO A 98 -6.57 15.80 2.44
C PRO A 98 -7.42 15.76 3.72
N ASP A 99 -8.23 16.79 3.97
CA ASP A 99 -9.27 16.73 5.01
C ASP A 99 -10.15 15.51 4.74
N GLU A 100 -10.27 14.62 5.75
CA GLU A 100 -11.21 13.50 6.04
C GLU A 100 -11.97 12.77 4.89
N SER A 101 -11.63 13.01 3.64
CA SER A 101 -12.38 12.61 2.44
C SER A 101 -11.69 11.50 1.66
N LEU A 102 -10.44 11.17 1.99
CA LEU A 102 -9.83 9.94 1.54
C LEU A 102 -10.38 8.78 2.37
N GLN A 103 -11.27 8.02 1.75
CA GLN A 103 -11.81 6.80 2.33
C GLN A 103 -10.94 5.61 1.94
N ASN A 104 -10.88 4.62 2.82
CA ASN A 104 -10.30 3.32 2.47
C ASN A 104 -11.04 2.74 1.24
N PRO A 105 -10.34 2.01 0.36
CA PRO A 105 -10.99 1.30 -0.72
C PRO A 105 -12.06 0.35 -0.17
N LEU A 106 -13.08 0.07 -0.99
CA LEU A 106 -14.13 -0.86 -0.62
C LEU A 106 -13.54 -2.26 -0.44
N VAL A 107 -14.12 -3.04 0.48
CA VAL A 107 -13.77 -4.44 0.66
C VAL A 107 -13.99 -5.18 -0.67
N GLY A 108 -13.01 -5.99 -1.07
CA GLY A 108 -12.96 -6.67 -2.37
C GLY A 108 -12.27 -5.87 -3.47
N THR A 109 -11.72 -4.69 -3.20
CA THR A 109 -10.94 -3.94 -4.20
C THR A 109 -9.69 -4.73 -4.60
N VAL A 110 -9.52 -4.91 -5.91
CA VAL A 110 -8.35 -5.55 -6.53
C VAL A 110 -7.57 -4.52 -7.35
N ILE A 111 -6.24 -4.61 -7.31
CA ILE A 111 -5.33 -3.82 -8.15
C ILE A 111 -4.42 -4.81 -8.88
N ASP A 112 -4.53 -4.88 -10.21
CA ASP A 112 -3.81 -5.86 -11.04
C ASP A 112 -3.08 -5.26 -12.27
N THR A 113 -3.20 -3.96 -12.52
CA THR A 113 -2.81 -3.35 -13.81
C THR A 113 -1.71 -2.29 -13.76
N GLU A 114 -1.45 -1.66 -12.61
CA GLU A 114 -0.53 -0.49 -12.51
C GLU A 114 0.47 -0.56 -11.35
N ALA A 115 0.22 -1.40 -10.35
CA ALA A 115 1.10 -1.61 -9.19
C ALA A 115 1.78 -2.98 -9.21
N THR A 116 1.67 -3.68 -10.34
CA THR A 116 2.01 -5.08 -10.57
C THR A 116 3.24 -5.20 -11.48
N ARG A 117 3.85 -6.38 -11.51
CA ARG A 117 5.04 -6.64 -12.34
C ARG A 117 4.63 -7.20 -13.69
N PRO A 118 5.11 -6.65 -14.83
CA PRO A 118 4.74 -7.15 -16.16
C PRO A 118 5.08 -8.62 -16.40
N GLU A 119 6.11 -9.14 -15.71
CA GLU A 119 6.60 -10.50 -15.90
C GLU A 119 5.89 -11.55 -15.04
N TRP A 120 5.06 -11.11 -14.09
CA TRP A 120 4.41 -11.98 -13.12
C TRP A 120 2.90 -11.78 -13.17
N TYR A 121 2.14 -12.82 -12.83
CA TYR A 121 0.74 -12.64 -12.53
C TYR A 121 0.60 -12.33 -11.03
N ASP A 122 0.69 -11.04 -10.67
CA ASP A 122 0.52 -10.55 -9.32
C ASP A 122 -0.66 -9.57 -9.21
N PHE A 123 -1.17 -9.40 -7.99
CA PHE A 123 -2.26 -8.48 -7.69
C PHE A 123 -2.28 -8.11 -6.20
N PHE A 124 -2.86 -6.96 -5.89
CA PHE A 124 -3.20 -6.59 -4.51
C PHE A 124 -4.70 -6.77 -4.28
N LEU A 125 -5.06 -7.26 -3.10
CA LEU A 125 -6.45 -7.42 -2.69
C LEU A 125 -6.67 -6.81 -1.30
N SER A 126 -7.68 -5.95 -1.19
CA SER A 126 -8.19 -5.48 0.09
C SER A 126 -9.36 -6.36 0.52
N SER A 127 -9.11 -7.34 1.38
CA SER A 127 -10.14 -8.30 1.83
C SER A 127 -10.89 -7.86 3.09
N GLN A 128 -10.45 -6.79 3.77
CA GLN A 128 -11.03 -6.34 5.02
C GLN A 128 -11.27 -4.84 5.08
N LEU A 129 -12.17 -4.46 6.00
CA LEU A 129 -12.36 -3.08 6.39
C LEU A 129 -11.39 -2.72 7.52
N ALA A 130 -10.57 -1.68 7.34
CA ALA A 130 -9.82 -1.11 8.44
C ALA A 130 -10.75 -0.35 9.37
N HIS A 131 -10.88 -0.81 10.62
CA HIS A 131 -11.71 -0.16 11.66
C HIS A 131 -11.08 1.16 12.14
N GLN A 132 -9.75 1.27 12.08
CA GLN A 132 -8.99 2.46 12.40
C GLN A 132 -7.73 2.51 11.51
N GLY A 133 -7.41 3.69 10.98
CA GLY A 133 -6.27 3.88 10.08
C GLY A 133 -6.56 3.43 8.64
N THR A 134 -5.49 3.18 7.88
CA THR A 134 -5.55 2.85 6.45
C THR A 134 -5.50 1.35 6.27
N VAL A 135 -6.32 0.81 5.36
CA VAL A 135 -6.23 -0.60 4.99
C VAL A 135 -4.90 -0.86 4.28
N ASN A 136 -4.25 -1.97 4.62
CA ASN A 136 -3.04 -2.41 3.95
C ASN A 136 -3.40 -3.57 3.01
N PRO A 137 -3.53 -3.36 1.69
CA PRO A 137 -3.86 -4.43 0.77
C PRO A 137 -2.83 -5.56 0.80
N THR A 138 -3.29 -6.80 0.75
CA THR A 138 -2.42 -7.97 0.72
C THR A 138 -1.95 -8.23 -0.70
N TYR A 139 -0.64 -8.40 -0.88
CA TYR A 139 -0.02 -8.74 -2.15
C TYR A 139 -0.04 -10.25 -2.39
N TYR A 140 -0.49 -10.64 -3.58
CA TYR A 140 -0.51 -12.03 -4.04
C TYR A 140 0.26 -12.13 -5.35
N ASN A 141 1.06 -13.18 -5.47
CA ASN A 141 1.80 -13.50 -6.68
C ASN A 141 1.55 -14.96 -7.04
N MET A 142 1.03 -15.20 -8.25
CA MET A 142 0.88 -16.53 -8.80
C MET A 142 2.18 -16.95 -9.46
N VAL A 143 2.86 -17.90 -8.81
CA VAL A 143 4.14 -18.42 -9.27
C VAL A 143 3.97 -19.50 -10.36
N TYR A 144 2.86 -20.23 -10.33
CA TYR A 144 2.58 -21.34 -11.25
C TYR A 144 1.07 -21.62 -11.33
N ASP A 145 0.57 -21.88 -12.54
CA ASP A 145 -0.79 -22.38 -12.78
C ASP A 145 -0.81 -23.35 -13.96
N ASP A 146 -1.28 -24.57 -13.71
CA ASP A 146 -1.51 -25.62 -14.69
C ASP A 146 -3.00 -25.88 -14.96
N ASN A 147 -3.89 -25.23 -14.21
CA ASN A 147 -5.33 -25.43 -14.28
C ASN A 147 -5.99 -24.52 -15.33
N GLY A 148 -5.25 -23.55 -15.88
CA GLY A 148 -5.75 -22.60 -16.86
C GLY A 148 -6.78 -21.65 -16.28
N PHE A 149 -6.63 -21.26 -15.00
CA PHE A 149 -7.53 -20.31 -14.38
C PHE A 149 -7.38 -18.93 -15.02
N LYS A 150 -8.51 -18.27 -15.24
CA LYS A 150 -8.50 -16.86 -15.58
C LYS A 150 -8.11 -16.04 -14.35
N PRO A 151 -7.37 -14.93 -14.52
CA PRO A 151 -7.08 -13.97 -13.47
C PRO A 151 -8.24 -13.69 -12.50
N ASP A 152 -9.39 -13.30 -13.06
CA ASP A 152 -10.59 -12.96 -12.29
C ASP A 152 -11.09 -14.09 -11.39
N HIS A 153 -10.90 -15.35 -11.80
CA HIS A 153 -11.32 -16.51 -11.01
C HIS A 153 -10.42 -16.70 -9.78
N ILE A 154 -9.11 -16.50 -9.93
CA ILE A 154 -8.15 -16.59 -8.83
C ILE A 154 -8.36 -15.46 -7.84
N GLN A 155 -8.60 -14.25 -8.33
CA GLN A 155 -8.89 -13.09 -7.49
C GLN A 155 -10.17 -13.31 -6.67
N HIS A 156 -11.25 -13.78 -7.31
CA HIS A 156 -12.50 -14.12 -6.62
C HIS A 156 -12.36 -15.28 -5.64
N LEU A 157 -11.62 -16.32 -5.99
CA LEU A 157 -11.36 -17.46 -5.11
C LEU A 157 -10.60 -16.99 -3.87
N THR A 158 -9.52 -16.24 -4.06
CA THR A 158 -8.72 -15.65 -2.98
C THR A 158 -9.60 -14.80 -2.05
N TYR A 159 -10.43 -13.91 -2.62
CA TYR A 159 -11.34 -13.08 -1.83
C TYR A 159 -12.36 -13.90 -1.02
N LYS A 160 -12.96 -14.94 -1.61
CA LYS A 160 -13.89 -15.84 -0.91
C LYS A 160 -13.20 -16.59 0.24
N MET A 161 -11.96 -17.01 0.04
CA MET A 161 -11.18 -17.68 1.08
C MET A 161 -10.80 -16.75 2.25
N CYS A 162 -10.74 -15.43 2.03
CA CYS A 162 -10.55 -14.44 3.10
C CYS A 162 -11.83 -14.11 3.88
N HIS A 163 -13.02 -14.55 3.43
CA HIS A 163 -14.29 -14.32 4.14
C HIS A 163 -14.61 -15.37 5.20
N SER A 164 -13.97 -16.54 5.13
CA SER A 164 -14.26 -17.66 6.05
C SER A 164 -13.79 -17.42 7.48
N ASP A 165 -12.85 -16.49 7.69
CA ASP A 165 -12.43 -15.97 8.98
C ASP A 165 -12.03 -14.50 8.78
N PRO A 166 -12.29 -13.58 9.72
CA PRO A 166 -11.94 -12.18 9.57
C PRO A 166 -10.41 -12.01 9.66
N CYS A 167 -9.69 -12.30 8.58
CA CYS A 167 -8.29 -11.96 8.39
C CYS A 167 -7.97 -11.38 7.00
N ASP A 168 -6.85 -10.67 6.91
CA ASP A 168 -6.31 -10.07 5.66
C ASP A 168 -5.75 -11.11 4.67
N VAL A 169 -5.69 -12.37 5.08
CA VAL A 169 -5.12 -13.50 4.32
C VAL A 169 -6.13 -14.64 4.20
N PRO A 170 -6.00 -15.54 3.21
CA PRO A 170 -6.92 -16.65 3.03
C PRO A 170 -6.91 -17.58 4.26
N ALA A 171 -8.07 -18.13 4.61
CA ALA A 171 -8.24 -19.02 5.76
C ALA A 171 -7.17 -20.14 5.86
N PRO A 172 -6.76 -20.82 4.77
CA PRO A 172 -5.69 -21.82 4.84
C PRO A 172 -4.35 -21.27 5.37
N CYS A 173 -3.97 -20.04 4.98
CA CYS A 173 -2.75 -19.40 5.45
C CYS A 173 -2.82 -19.10 6.95
N GLN A 174 -3.97 -18.64 7.42
CA GLN A 174 -4.20 -18.37 8.84
C GLN A 174 -4.16 -19.65 9.67
N TYR A 175 -4.80 -20.73 9.20
CA TYR A 175 -4.81 -22.03 9.89
C TYR A 175 -3.42 -22.63 9.98
N ALA A 176 -2.64 -22.57 8.90
CA ALA A 176 -1.25 -22.98 8.91
C ALA A 176 -0.41 -22.19 9.93
N ASN A 177 -0.62 -20.87 10.02
CA ASN A 177 0.06 -20.02 10.99
C ASN A 177 -0.31 -20.40 12.44
N LYS A 178 -1.60 -20.53 12.76
CA LYS A 178 -2.06 -20.95 14.10
C LYS A 178 -1.52 -22.33 14.51
N LEU A 179 -1.56 -23.30 13.60
CA LEU A 179 -1.01 -24.64 13.82
C LEU A 179 0.49 -24.58 14.11
N THR A 180 1.27 -23.93 13.25
CA THR A 180 2.73 -23.84 13.41
C THR A 180 3.11 -23.04 14.65
N PHE A 181 2.36 -21.99 15.00
CA PHE A 181 2.54 -21.21 16.21
C PHE A 181 2.29 -22.07 17.46
N LEU A 182 1.15 -22.76 17.55
CA LEU A 182 0.84 -23.65 18.69
C LEU A 182 1.91 -24.74 18.87
N VAL A 183 2.31 -25.38 17.77
CA VAL A 183 3.32 -26.44 17.82
C VAL A 183 4.67 -25.87 18.24
N GLY A 184 5.08 -24.75 17.65
CA GLY A 184 6.37 -24.11 17.90
C GLY A 184 6.51 -23.48 19.28
N GLN A 185 5.43 -22.96 19.86
CA GLN A 185 5.43 -22.23 21.13
C GLN A 185 5.03 -23.06 22.35
N SER A 186 4.28 -24.15 22.16
CA SER A 186 3.69 -24.90 23.29
C SER A 186 3.89 -26.40 23.22
N ILE A 187 3.73 -27.03 22.04
CA ILE A 187 3.76 -28.50 21.95
C ILE A 187 5.19 -29.04 21.81
N HIS A 188 6.05 -28.38 21.03
CA HIS A 188 7.45 -28.74 20.76
C HIS A 188 7.68 -30.19 20.27
N ARG A 189 6.65 -30.81 19.69
CA ARG A 189 6.70 -32.14 19.06
C ARG A 189 5.61 -32.26 18.00
N GLU A 190 5.74 -33.27 17.15
CA GLU A 190 4.74 -33.57 16.13
C GLU A 190 3.40 -33.98 16.77
N PRO A 191 2.27 -33.37 16.35
CA PRO A 191 0.93 -33.78 16.77
C PRO A 191 0.59 -35.20 16.30
N SER A 192 -0.33 -35.87 17.02
CA SER A 192 -0.80 -37.20 16.62
C SER A 192 -1.57 -37.16 15.30
N LEU A 193 -1.34 -38.15 14.44
CA LEU A 193 -2.07 -38.33 13.18
C LEU A 193 -3.58 -38.50 13.38
N ALA A 194 -4.03 -38.91 14.57
CA ALA A 194 -5.46 -39.02 14.91
C ALA A 194 -6.18 -37.65 14.99
N LEU A 195 -5.43 -36.54 14.93
CA LEU A 195 -5.96 -35.17 14.90
C LEU A 195 -5.83 -34.51 13.52
N ALA A 196 -5.29 -35.22 12.52
CA ALA A 196 -4.97 -34.62 11.21
C ALA A 196 -6.20 -34.11 10.43
N ASP A 197 -7.37 -34.67 10.70
CA ASP A 197 -8.67 -34.29 10.11
C ASP A 197 -9.44 -33.26 10.96
N LYS A 198 -8.82 -32.71 12.01
CA LYS A 198 -9.46 -31.79 12.97
C LYS A 198 -8.70 -30.47 13.07
N LEU A 199 -9.45 -29.40 13.30
CA LEU A 199 -8.90 -28.07 13.56
C LEU A 199 -8.50 -27.91 15.05
N PHE A 200 -7.68 -28.82 15.59
CA PHE A 200 -7.33 -28.87 17.03
C PHE A 200 -6.49 -27.68 17.53
N TYR A 201 -6.05 -26.82 16.60
CA TYR A 201 -5.18 -25.66 16.81
C TYR A 201 -5.95 -24.33 16.77
N LEU A 202 -7.28 -24.37 16.72
CA LEU A 202 -8.15 -23.20 16.79
C LEU A 202 -8.63 -22.93 18.23
#